data_AF-A0A099U155-F1
#
_entry.id   AF-A0A099U155-F1
#
_cell.length_a   1.000
_cell.length_b   1.000
_cell.length_c   1.000
_cell.angle_alpha   90.00
_cell.angle_beta   90.00
_cell.angle_gamma   90.00
#
_symmetry.space_group_name_H-M   'P 1'
#
loop_
_entity.id
_entity.type
_entity.pdbx_description
1 polymer ?
#
loop_
_entity_poly.entity_id
_entity_poly.type
_entity_poly.pdbx_seq_one_letter_code
_entity_poly.pdbx_strand_id
1 'polypeptide(L)'
;MQETKIHSISQNDQSTIVAKFTPSSEKERHYESEKELESKFIKILQKNGYEYSKIKNEESLINNLKIQMQRLNNCEFNANE
;
A
#
# COMPACT_ATOMS: atom_id res chain seq x y z
N MET A 1 -4.79 -35.61 -1.65
CA MET A 1 -3.92 -34.43 -1.50
C MET A 1 -3.22 -34.57 -0.16
N GLN A 2 -1.90 -34.78 -0.14
CA GLN A 2 -1.17 -34.81 1.13
C GLN A 2 -1.06 -33.37 1.65
N GLU A 3 -1.54 -33.13 2.88
CA GLU A 3 -1.29 -31.86 3.56
C GLU A 3 0.19 -31.80 3.94
N THR A 4 0.96 -30.97 3.24
CA THR A 4 2.33 -30.65 3.65
C THR A 4 2.25 -29.94 5.00
N LYS A 5 2.61 -30.66 6.06
CA LYS A 5 2.62 -30.16 7.43
C LYS A 5 3.69 -29.06 7.54
N ILE A 6 3.27 -27.80 7.56
CA ILE A 6 4.16 -26.65 7.76
C ILE A 6 4.68 -26.71 9.20
N HIS A 7 5.95 -27.05 9.39
CA HIS A 7 6.61 -26.92 10.69
C HIS A 7 6.96 -25.45 10.92
N SER A 8 6.13 -24.73 11.67
CA SER A 8 6.40 -23.35 12.07
C SER A 8 7.58 -23.32 13.03
N ILE A 9 8.71 -22.76 12.60
CA ILE A 9 9.93 -22.60 13.41
C ILE A 9 9.81 -21.36 14.32
N SER A 10 8.96 -20.40 13.95
CA SER A 10 8.60 -19.23 14.75
C SER A 10 7.28 -18.64 14.24
N GLN A 11 6.32 -18.40 15.13
CA GLN A 11 5.06 -17.72 14.84
C GLN A 11 5.09 -16.35 15.54
N ASN A 12 5.13 -15.28 14.76
CA ASN A 12 5.05 -13.90 15.24
C ASN A 12 3.99 -13.18 14.40
N ASP A 13 3.03 -12.55 15.05
CA ASP A 13 1.95 -11.78 14.42
C ASP A 13 2.46 -10.52 13.68
N GLN A 14 3.73 -10.14 13.88
CA GLN A 14 4.43 -9.06 13.19
C GLN A 14 5.36 -9.54 12.06
N SER A 15 5.36 -10.84 11.73
CA SER A 15 6.15 -11.36 10.62
C SER A 15 5.54 -10.95 9.27
N THR A 16 6.35 -10.40 8.38
CA THR A 16 5.93 -10.04 7.01
C THR A 16 6.05 -11.21 6.02
N ILE A 17 6.60 -12.35 6.46
CA ILE A 17 6.76 -13.54 5.62
C ILE A 17 5.45 -14.34 5.61
N VAL A 18 4.85 -14.46 4.43
CA VAL A 18 3.65 -15.27 4.23
C VAL A 18 4.04 -16.72 3.92
N ALA A 19 3.78 -17.64 4.85
CA ALA A 19 4.11 -19.06 4.68
C ALA A 19 3.19 -19.79 3.69
N LYS A 20 1.94 -19.34 3.53
CA LYS A 20 0.96 -19.91 2.60
C LYS A 20 0.10 -18.80 2.01
N PHE A 21 0.14 -18.67 0.68
CA PHE A 21 -0.70 -17.73 -0.06
C PHE A 21 -1.78 -18.50 -0.81
N THR A 22 -3.04 -18.10 -0.64
CA THR A 22 -4.15 -18.62 -1.44
C THR A 22 -4.45 -17.59 -2.53
N PRO A 23 -4.21 -17.90 -3.82
CA PRO A 23 -4.46 -16.95 -4.90
C PRO A 23 -5.94 -16.61 -4.99
N SER A 24 -6.24 -15.36 -5.30
CA SER A 24 -7.60 -14.93 -5.60
C SER A 24 -8.12 -15.65 -6.84
N SER A 25 -9.39 -16.03 -6.84
CA SER A 25 -10.07 -16.69 -7.96
C SER A 25 -10.32 -15.76 -9.16
N GLU A 26 -9.91 -14.50 -9.09
CA GLU A 26 -10.00 -13.57 -10.21
C GLU A 26 -9.08 -14.06 -11.34
N LYS A 27 -9.69 -14.59 -12.40
CA LYS A 27 -8.99 -14.95 -13.63
C LYS A 27 -8.41 -13.66 -14.22
N GLU A 28 -7.09 -13.51 -14.17
CA GLU A 28 -6.38 -12.49 -14.94
C GLU A 28 -6.76 -12.65 -16.42
N ARG A 29 -7.50 -11.67 -16.95
CA ARG A 29 -7.78 -11.60 -18.39
C ARG A 29 -6.45 -11.30 -19.05
N HIS A 30 -6.04 -12.17 -19.96
CA HIS A 30 -4.64 -12.37 -20.37
C HIS A 30 -3.91 -11.13 -20.92
N TYR A 31 -4.60 -10.02 -21.20
CA TYR A 31 -4.01 -8.73 -21.53
C TYR A 31 -4.95 -7.60 -21.10
N GLU A 32 -4.55 -6.84 -20.06
CA GLU A 32 -5.20 -5.59 -19.65
C GLU A 32 -4.30 -4.42 -20.04
N SER A 33 -4.90 -3.27 -20.35
CA SER A 33 -4.12 -2.06 -20.61
C SER A 33 -3.43 -1.54 -19.34
N GLU A 34 -2.34 -0.79 -19.48
CA GLU A 34 -1.64 -0.17 -18.34
C GLU A 34 -2.58 0.68 -17.47
N LYS A 35 -3.52 1.39 -18.11
CA LYS A 35 -4.53 2.21 -17.42
C LYS A 35 -5.48 1.37 -16.56
N GLU A 36 -5.87 0.20 -17.04
CA GLU A 36 -6.74 -0.72 -16.30
C GLU A 36 -5.99 -1.35 -15.12
N LEU A 37 -4.73 -1.76 -15.36
CA LEU A 37 -3.84 -2.28 -14.31
C LEU A 37 -3.59 -1.24 -13.21
N GLU A 38 -3.26 0.00 -13.59
CA GLU A 38 -3.05 1.12 -12.66
C GLU A 38 -4.30 1.37 -11.82
N SER A 39 -5.48 1.44 -12.46
CA SER A 39 -6.75 1.68 -11.78
C SER A 39 -7.09 0.57 -10.78
N LYS A 40 -6.79 -0.69 -11.10
CA LYS A 40 -6.96 -1.82 -10.17
C LYS A 40 -5.96 -1.76 -9.02
N PHE A 41 -4.71 -1.46 -9.31
CA PHE A 41 -3.66 -1.39 -8.30
C PHE A 41 -3.94 -0.30 -7.26
N ILE A 42 -4.38 0.88 -7.71
CA ILE A 42 -4.83 1.97 -6.81
C ILE A 42 -5.94 1.48 -5.88
N LYS A 43 -6.95 0.76 -6.40
CA LYS A 43 -8.05 0.22 -5.57
C LYS A 43 -7.55 -0.79 -4.53
N ILE A 44 -6.58 -1.64 -4.90
CA ILE A 44 -5.98 -2.60 -3.96
C ILE A 44 -5.26 -1.83 -2.84
N LEU A 45 -4.46 -0.82 -3.16
CA LEU A 45 -3.78 0.00 -2.16
C LEU A 45 -4.79 0.71 -1.24
N GLN A 46 -5.84 1.30 -1.79
CA GLN A 46 -6.89 1.94 -1.00
C GLN A 46 -7.60 0.96 -0.05
N LYS A 47 -7.86 -0.27 -0.49
CA LYS A 47 -8.41 -1.32 0.38
C LYS A 47 -7.47 -1.71 1.52
N ASN A 48 -6.16 -1.56 1.34
CA ASN A 48 -5.15 -1.77 2.37
C ASN A 48 -4.90 -0.53 3.24
N GLY A 49 -5.73 0.52 3.12
CA GLY A 49 -5.66 1.72 3.95
C GLY A 49 -4.73 2.81 3.43
N TYR A 50 -4.17 2.67 2.23
CA TYR A 50 -3.37 3.72 1.61
C TYR A 50 -4.26 4.81 1.02
N GLU A 51 -3.94 6.08 1.32
CA GLU A 51 -4.62 7.22 0.74
C GLU A 51 -4.17 7.47 -0.71
N TYR A 52 -5.12 7.77 -1.60
CA TYR A 52 -4.80 8.22 -2.96
C TYR A 52 -4.77 9.75 -3.02
N SER A 53 -3.58 10.33 -3.14
CA SER A 53 -3.40 11.79 -3.25
C SER A 53 -3.15 12.23 -4.69
N LYS A 54 -3.88 13.23 -5.16
CA LYS A 54 -3.79 13.76 -6.54
C LYS A 54 -2.73 14.87 -6.65
N ILE A 55 -1.47 14.50 -6.49
CA ILE A 55 -0.33 15.41 -6.58
C ILE A 55 0.24 15.37 -8.00
N LYS A 56 0.33 16.53 -8.66
CA LYS A 56 0.76 16.64 -10.06
C LYS A 56 1.93 17.60 -10.29
N ASN A 57 2.42 18.24 -9.24
CA ASN A 57 3.54 19.17 -9.29
C ASN A 57 4.33 19.09 -7.99
N GLU A 58 5.56 19.60 -8.06
CA GLU A 58 6.52 19.56 -6.96
C GLU A 58 6.04 20.36 -5.74
N GLU A 59 5.50 21.56 -5.95
CA GLU A 59 5.00 22.41 -4.86
C GLU A 59 3.92 21.71 -4.03
N SER A 60 2.98 21.02 -4.69
CA SER A 60 1.94 20.24 -4.03
C SER A 60 2.52 19.04 -3.27
N LEU A 61 3.62 18.45 -3.75
CA LEU A 61 4.31 17.37 -3.06
C LEU A 61 5.01 17.86 -1.80
N ILE A 62 5.71 19.00 -1.88
CA ILE A 62 6.37 19.65 -0.74
C ILE A 62 5.33 20.03 0.32
N ASN A 63 4.19 20.59 -0.09
CA ASN A 63 3.11 20.95 0.83
C ASN A 63 2.50 19.71 1.51
N ASN A 64 2.31 18.61 0.76
CA ASN A 64 1.86 17.36 1.37
C ASN A 64 2.86 16.86 2.41
N LEU A 65 4.16 16.86 2.09
CA LEU A 65 5.21 16.45 3.02
C LEU A 65 5.17 17.29 4.32
N LYS A 66 5.10 18.62 4.22
CA LYS A 66 5.01 19.52 5.37
C LYS A 66 3.82 19.15 6.26
N ILE A 67 2.62 18.99 5.69
CA ILE A 67 1.41 18.59 6.42
C ILE A 67 1.60 17.25 7.13
N GLN A 68 2.19 16.26 6.45
CA GLN A 68 2.41 14.95 7.04
C GLN A 68 3.44 14.99 8.19
N MET A 69 4.48 15.84 8.10
CA MET A 69 5.43 16.04 9.20
C MET A 69 4.80 16.73 10.40
N GLN A 70 3.96 17.76 10.18
CA GLN A 70 3.19 18.42 11.23
C GLN A 70 2.28 17.44 11.96
N ARG A 71 1.55 16.61 11.21
CA ARG A 71 0.66 15.57 11.76
C ARG A 71 1.40 14.53 12.58
N LEU A 72 2.57 14.10 12.11
CA LEU A 72 3.39 13.10 12.81
C LEU A 72 3.98 13.63 14.12
N ASN A 73 4.36 14.91 14.15
CA ASN A 73 5.08 15.51 15.27
C ASN A 73 4.21 16.42 16.16
N ASN A 74 2.92 16.55 15.86
CA ASN A 74 1.98 17.44 16.58
C ASN A 74 2.49 18.89 16.69
N CYS A 75 3.09 19.42 15.62
CA CYS A 75 3.62 20.78 15.55
C CYS A 75 3.10 21.53 14.32
N GLU A 76 3.30 22.85 14.29
CA GLU A 76 2.96 23.68 13.15
C GLU A 76 4.18 24.39 12.57
N PHE A 77 4.30 24.40 11.24
CA PHE A 77 5.31 25.22 10.56
C PHE A 77 4.89 26.69 10.59
N ASN A 78 5.88 27.56 10.72
CA ASN A 78 5.68 28.99 10.74
C ASN A 78 5.35 29.48 9.31
N ALA A 79 4.53 30.51 9.15
CA ALA A 79 4.17 31.04 7.82
C ALA A 79 5.36 31.59 7.00
N ASN A 80 6.55 31.69 7.60
CA ASN A 80 7.76 32.27 7.00
C ASN A 80 8.81 31.21 6.60
N GLU A 81 8.49 29.91 6.66
CA GLU A 81 9.35 28.77 6.23
C GLU A 81 8.62 27.80 5.30
#